data_AF-A0AAU9ESN0-F1
#
_entry.id   AF-A0AAU9ESN0-F1
#
_cell.length_a   1.000
_cell.length_b   1.000
_cell.length_c   1.000
_cell.angle_alpha   90.00
_cell.angle_beta   90.00
_cell.angle_gamma   90.00
#
_symmetry.space_group_name_H-M   'P 1'
#
loop_
_entity.id
_entity.type
_entity.pdbx_description
1 polymer ?
#
loop_
_entity_poly.entity_id
_entity_poly.type
_entity_poly.pdbx_seq_one_letter_code
_entity_poly.pdbx_strand_id
1 'polypeptide(L)'
;MGDRLSKNGVFGLLSPSIPKLGDEDNYWTWRILIRSYLEALGLWAGNFPKEGPQTKFILLSTLEMWIFKREYENLSCKQIFQDLEERFSVPRPKLSQMNLTN
;
A
#
# COMPACT_ATOMS: atom_id res chain seq x y z
N MET A 1 5.46 18.33 -40.61
CA MET A 1 6.64 18.21 -39.72
C MET A 1 6.41 19.10 -38.51
N GLY A 2 6.31 18.49 -37.33
CA GLY A 2 6.50 19.16 -36.03
C GLY A 2 5.26 19.81 -35.43
N ASP A 3 4.38 18.99 -34.86
CA ASP A 3 3.27 19.43 -34.02
C ASP A 3 3.76 20.23 -32.80
N ARG A 4 3.18 21.41 -32.62
CA ARG A 4 3.14 22.09 -31.33
C ARG A 4 2.11 21.36 -30.46
N LEU A 5 2.49 20.83 -29.31
CA LEU A 5 1.54 20.74 -28.19
C LEU A 5 2.26 20.74 -26.83
N SER A 6 2.05 21.87 -26.15
CA SER A 6 1.86 22.03 -24.70
C SER A 6 2.88 21.42 -23.74
N LYS A 7 3.80 22.29 -23.30
CA LYS A 7 4.35 22.28 -21.93
C LYS A 7 3.19 22.46 -20.93
N ASN A 8 2.50 21.39 -20.59
CA ASN A 8 1.59 21.39 -19.44
C ASN A 8 2.33 20.86 -18.22
N GLY A 9 2.58 21.78 -17.29
CA GLY A 9 2.55 21.48 -15.86
C GLY A 9 3.71 20.67 -15.32
N VAL A 10 4.79 21.37 -14.97
CA VAL A 10 5.76 20.94 -13.96
C VAL A 10 5.05 20.91 -12.59
N PHE A 11 4.20 19.91 -12.38
CA PHE A 11 3.76 19.42 -11.07
C PHE A 11 4.04 17.91 -10.98
N GLY A 12 5.13 17.48 -11.61
CA GLY A 12 5.79 16.22 -11.27
C GLY A 12 6.38 16.35 -9.88
N LEU A 13 5.52 16.41 -8.86
CA LEU A 13 5.92 16.04 -7.52
C LEU A 13 6.53 14.66 -7.68
N LEU A 14 7.84 14.56 -7.46
CA LEU A 14 8.54 13.33 -7.13
C LEU A 14 7.98 12.82 -5.79
N SER A 15 6.67 12.60 -5.71
CA SER A 15 6.08 11.87 -4.61
C SER A 15 6.71 10.49 -4.74
N PRO A 16 7.54 10.04 -3.79
CA PRO A 16 8.08 8.70 -3.86
C PRO A 16 6.88 7.77 -3.97
N SER A 17 6.77 7.09 -5.11
CA SER A 17 5.69 6.18 -5.40
C SER A 17 5.62 5.21 -4.23
N ILE A 18 4.50 5.21 -3.49
CA ILE A 18 4.31 4.22 -2.45
C ILE A 18 4.42 2.86 -3.16
N PRO A 19 5.44 2.03 -2.83
CA PRO A 19 5.60 0.75 -3.49
C PRO A 19 4.34 -0.07 -3.23
N LYS A 20 3.87 -0.80 -4.23
CA LYS A 20 2.69 -1.63 -4.04
C LYS A 20 3.00 -2.73 -3.04
N LEU A 21 2.11 -2.91 -2.06
CA LEU A 21 2.18 -4.05 -1.15
C LEU A 21 2.06 -5.32 -2.00
N GLY A 22 3.03 -6.22 -1.87
CA GLY A 22 3.09 -7.47 -2.64
C GLY A 22 3.24 -8.70 -1.74
N ASP A 23 3.93 -8.54 -0.62
CA ASP A 23 4.30 -9.61 0.30
C ASP A 23 4.63 -9.07 1.72
N GLU A 24 5.09 -9.96 2.59
CA GLU A 24 5.52 -9.66 3.95
C GLU A 24 6.85 -8.88 4.00
N ASP A 25 7.73 -9.08 3.01
CA ASP A 25 9.07 -8.46 2.98
C ASP A 25 8.96 -6.96 2.77
N ASN A 26 7.97 -6.51 1.98
CA ASN A 26 7.73 -5.09 1.73
C ASN A 26 6.63 -4.45 2.60
N TYR A 27 5.98 -5.22 3.48
CA TYR A 27 4.86 -4.75 4.30
C TYR A 27 5.21 -3.55 5.18
N TRP A 28 6.29 -3.61 5.95
CA TRP A 28 6.63 -2.54 6.89
C TRP A 28 6.98 -1.23 6.17
N THR A 29 7.68 -1.32 5.04
CA THR A 29 7.97 -0.18 4.17
C THR A 29 6.67 0.42 3.63
N TRP A 30 5.78 -0.41 3.09
CA TRP A 30 4.46 0.02 2.61
C TRP A 30 3.66 0.69 3.73
N ARG A 31 3.58 0.08 4.92
CA ARG A 31 2.83 0.55 6.09
C ARG A 31 3.28 1.94 6.54
N ILE A 32 4.59 2.18 6.60
CA ILE A 32 5.14 3.48 7.00
C ILE A 32 4.76 4.56 5.98
N LEU A 33 4.88 4.26 4.69
CA LEU A 33 4.62 5.21 3.61
C LEU A 33 3.13 5.54 3.46
N ILE A 34 2.25 4.53 3.46
CA ILE A 34 0.80 4.74 3.35
C ILE A 34 0.26 5.52 4.56
N ARG A 35 0.75 5.21 5.76
CA ARG A 35 0.40 5.96 6.96
C ARG A 35 0.82 7.43 6.84
N SER A 36 2.08 7.68 6.50
CA SER A 36 2.61 9.05 6.39
C SER A 36 1.84 9.87 5.35
N TYR A 37 1.51 9.25 4.21
CA TYR A 37 0.74 9.90 3.15
C TYR A 37 -0.70 10.23 3.59
N LEU A 38 -1.40 9.29 4.24
CA LEU A 38 -2.74 9.53 4.75
C LEU A 38 -2.77 10.53 5.91
N GLU A 39 -1.77 10.53 6.80
CA GLU A 39 -1.62 11.54 7.85
C GLU A 39 -1.45 12.95 7.26
N ALA A 40 -0.61 13.11 6.23
CA ALA A 40 -0.42 14.40 5.55
C ALA A 40 -1.70 14.93 4.89
N LEU A 41 -2.60 14.04 4.46
CA LEU A 41 -3.91 14.40 3.90
C LEU A 41 -5.01 14.54 4.96
N GLY A 42 -4.71 14.31 6.24
CA GLY A 42 -5.71 14.28 7.31
C GLY A 42 -6.69 13.12 7.21
N LEU A 43 -6.32 12.05 6.48
CA LEU A 43 -7.08 10.82 6.25
C LEU A 43 -6.68 9.67 7.17
N TRP A 44 -5.89 9.94 8.21
CA TRP A 44 -5.52 8.98 9.25
C TRP A 44 -6.05 9.43 10.61
N ALA A 45 -6.51 8.50 11.46
CA ALA A 45 -7.00 8.79 12.80
C ALA A 45 -6.62 7.67 13.79
N GLY A 46 -5.89 8.04 14.84
CA GLY A 46 -5.38 7.07 15.81
C GLY A 46 -4.46 6.04 15.13
N ASN A 47 -4.86 4.77 15.16
CA ASN A 47 -4.09 3.66 14.58
C ASN A 47 -4.60 3.20 13.20
N PHE A 48 -5.60 3.88 12.62
CA PHE A 48 -6.29 3.40 11.43
C PHE A 48 -6.53 4.50 10.38
N PRO A 49 -6.66 4.13 9.09
CA PRO A 49 -7.18 5.04 8.07
C PRO A 49 -8.61 5.49 8.41
N LYS A 50 -8.92 6.77 8.14
CA LYS A 50 -10.28 7.30 8.25
C LYS A 50 -11.19 6.69 7.21
N GLU A 51 -12.44 6.45 7.57
CA GLU A 51 -13.45 5.98 6.63
C GLU A 51 -13.76 7.06 5.57
N GLY A 52 -13.86 6.62 4.32
CA GLY A 52 -14.23 7.48 3.21
C GLY A 52 -13.81 6.91 1.86
N PRO A 53 -14.49 7.29 0.75
CA PRO A 53 -14.16 6.81 -0.59
C PRO A 53 -12.72 7.14 -1.00
N GLN A 54 -12.23 8.33 -0.67
CA GLN A 54 -10.87 8.77 -1.00
C GLN A 54 -9.82 7.92 -0.29
N THR A 55 -9.95 7.70 1.02
CA THR A 55 -9.03 6.85 1.78
C THR A 55 -9.02 5.42 1.26
N LYS A 56 -10.21 4.86 0.98
CA LYS A 56 -10.35 3.52 0.43
C LYS A 56 -9.65 3.39 -0.93
N PHE A 57 -9.86 4.37 -1.82
CA PHE A 57 -9.20 4.40 -3.12
C PHE A 57 -7.67 4.45 -2.99
N ILE A 58 -7.15 5.34 -2.15
CA ILE A 58 -5.70 5.45 -1.91
C ILE A 58 -5.15 4.13 -1.37
N LEU A 59 -5.77 3.57 -0.33
CA LEU A 59 -5.36 2.30 0.26
C LEU A 59 -5.30 1.18 -0.80
N LEU A 60 -6.38 0.98 -1.55
CA LEU A 60 -6.47 -0.06 -2.58
C LEU A 60 -5.50 0.17 -3.75
N SER A 61 -5.27 1.42 -4.16
CA SER A 61 -4.34 1.73 -5.26
C SER A 61 -2.87 1.38 -4.96
N THR A 62 -2.54 1.16 -3.69
CA THR A 62 -1.20 0.77 -3.23
C THR A 62 -1.06 -0.74 -3.01
N LEU A 63 -2.00 -1.55 -3.51
CA LEU A 63 -1.93 -3.01 -3.42
C LEU A 63 -1.59 -3.61 -4.78
N GLU A 64 -0.88 -4.74 -4.77
CA GLU A 64 -0.76 -5.59 -5.94
C GLU A 64 -2.07 -6.31 -6.27
N MET A 65 -2.28 -6.61 -7.56
CA MET A 65 -3.56 -7.16 -8.05
C MET A 65 -3.94 -8.47 -7.35
N TRP A 66 -2.95 -9.32 -7.02
CA TRP A 66 -3.17 -10.61 -6.35
C TRP A 66 -3.48 -10.48 -4.85
N ILE A 67 -3.29 -9.31 -4.24
CA ILE A 67 -3.67 -9.07 -2.85
C ILE A 67 -5.17 -8.79 -2.72
N PHE A 68 -5.80 -8.27 -3.79
CA PHE A 68 -7.21 -7.90 -3.79
C PHE A 68 -8.11 -9.09 -3.45
N LYS A 69 -9.04 -8.81 -2.54
CA LYS A 69 -10.13 -9.68 -2.16
C LYS A 69 -11.44 -9.07 -2.63
N ARG A 70 -12.38 -9.89 -3.12
CA ARG A 70 -13.69 -9.42 -3.59
C ARG A 70 -14.45 -8.71 -2.47
N GLU A 71 -14.26 -9.19 -1.25
CA GLU A 71 -14.88 -8.68 -0.02
C GLU A 71 -14.52 -7.22 0.25
N TYR A 72 -13.36 -6.74 -0.23
CA TYR A 72 -12.92 -5.36 -0.03
C TYR A 72 -13.89 -4.33 -0.62
N GLU A 73 -14.76 -4.71 -1.55
CA GLU A 73 -15.84 -3.85 -2.03
C GLU A 73 -16.75 -3.37 -0.88
N ASN A 74 -17.05 -4.26 0.06
CA ASN A 74 -17.99 -4.01 1.16
C ASN A 74 -17.31 -3.76 2.52
N LEU A 75 -16.00 -3.97 2.63
CA LEU A 75 -15.26 -3.70 3.87
C LEU A 75 -14.95 -2.21 4.06
N SER A 76 -14.87 -1.83 5.33
CA SER A 76 -14.41 -0.51 5.77
C SER A 76 -12.89 -0.36 5.57
N CYS A 77 -12.38 0.87 5.55
CA CYS A 77 -10.95 1.15 5.45
C CYS A 77 -10.18 0.49 6.59
N LYS A 78 -10.72 0.55 7.81
CA LYS A 78 -10.17 -0.13 8.98
C LYS A 78 -10.10 -1.65 8.78
N GLN A 79 -11.20 -2.28 8.34
CA GLN A 79 -11.25 -3.73 8.14
C GLN A 79 -10.25 -4.19 7.07
N ILE A 80 -10.14 -3.45 5.95
CA ILE A 80 -9.15 -3.74 4.91
C ILE A 80 -7.73 -3.63 5.48
N PHE A 81 -7.43 -2.55 6.20
CA PHE A 81 -6.11 -2.34 6.78
C PHE A 81 -5.73 -3.44 7.79
N GLN A 82 -6.67 -3.87 8.62
CA GLN A 82 -6.47 -4.96 9.57
C GLN A 82 -6.20 -6.31 8.88
N ASP A 83 -6.94 -6.65 7.81
CA ASP A 83 -6.69 -7.87 7.03
C ASP A 83 -5.28 -7.87 6.42
N LEU A 84 -4.83 -6.72 5.92
CA LEU A 84 -3.47 -6.58 5.38
C LEU A 84 -2.40 -6.71 6.48
N GLU A 85 -2.62 -6.10 7.65
CA GLU A 85 -1.71 -6.24 8.79
C GLU A 85 -1.63 -7.68 9.28
N GLU A 86 -2.76 -8.39 9.39
CA GLU A 86 -2.80 -9.79 9.81
C GLU A 86 -2.05 -10.70 8.84
N ARG A 87 -2.19 -10.48 7.53
CA ARG A 87 -1.58 -11.33 6.49
C ARG A 87 -0.08 -11.10 6.29
N PHE A 88 0.39 -9.86 6.45
CA PHE A 88 1.71 -9.47 5.96
C PHE A 88 2.65 -8.90 7.04
N SER A 89 2.19 -8.62 8.27
CA SER A 89 3.04 -8.05 9.32
C SER A 89 4.05 -9.01 9.93
N VAL A 90 3.81 -10.31 9.81
CA VAL A 90 4.67 -11.37 10.34
C VAL A 90 5.59 -11.86 9.22
N PRO A 91 6.92 -11.68 9.33
CA PRO A 91 7.85 -12.25 8.36
C PRO A 91 7.77 -13.78 8.42
N ARG A 92 7.59 -14.43 7.26
CA ARG A 92 7.74 -15.88 7.13
C ARG A 92 9.07 -16.28 7.77
N PRO A 93 9.08 -17.36 8.59
CA PRO A 93 10.33 -17.94 9.02
C PRO A 93 11.16 -18.24 7.77
N LYS A 94 12.34 -17.62 7.66
CA LYS A 94 13.31 -18.03 6.65
C LYS A 94 13.57 -19.49 6.97
N LEU A 95 13.08 -20.41 6.13
CA LEU A 95 13.46 -21.81 6.18
C LEU A 95 14.99 -21.81 6.12
N SER A 96 15.61 -21.94 7.30
CA SER A 96 17.03 -22.20 7.44
C SER A 96 17.32 -23.30 6.45
N GLN A 97 18.25 -23.06 5.53
CA GLN A 97 18.76 -24.11 4.67
C GLN A 97 19.23 -25.24 5.60
N MET A 98 18.38 -26.25 5.79
CA MET A 98 18.75 -27.53 6.35
C MET A 98 19.58 -28.21 5.26
N ASN A 99 20.82 -27.74 5.13
CA ASN A 99 21.90 -28.52 4.58
C ASN A 99 22.15 -29.64 5.59
N LEU A 100 21.35 -30.70 5.52
CA LEU A 100 21.77 -32.00 6.02
C LEU A 100 22.67 -32.61 4.94
N THR A 101 23.94 -32.24 4.99
CA THR A 101 25.01 -33.14 4.60
C THR A 101 25.03 -34.30 5.59
N ASN A 102 24.73 -35.51 5.10
CA ASN A 102 25.44 -36.75 5.41
C ASN A 102 25.04 -37.82 4.40
#